data_AF-A0A973L9C5-F1
#
_entry.id   AF-A0A973L9C5-F1
#
_cell.length_a   1.000
_cell.length_b   1.000
_cell.length_c   1.000
_cell.angle_alpha   90.00
_cell.angle_beta   90.00
_cell.angle_gamma   90.00
#
_symmetry.space_group_name_H-M   'P 1'
#
loop_
_entity.id
_entity.type
_entity.pdbx_description
1 polymer ?
#
loop_
_entity_poly.entity_id
_entity_poly.type
_entity_poly.pdbx_seq_one_letter_code
_entity_poly.pdbx_strand_id
1 'polypeptide(L)'
;MVGLLIAIAAVVAACVGLLVGLNVGASRRINNLRKSAYEDFDKQLAELAQRAQARESEHAAAVVAAQRDLGAVHREAAEARKQADAQAVQIREQAAAAAAVEMDRARRIRDEAETETRVLKDEIRELRLDLERREARQAEREERLDADLRRTADKERELAAADADLERKRAELATLEDERRAVLERAAALSSAEAKTELVKSIENQAKREAAVLIRQIEQEARDEGDKRARKTVALAIQRVASEQTAESVVSVLHLPSDDMKGRIIGREGRNIRAYESITGVNLIIDDS
;
A
#
# COMPACT_ATOMS: atom_id res chain seq x y z
N MET A 1 188.80 61.14 60.50
CA MET A 1 187.75 60.14 60.79
C MET A 1 186.48 60.81 61.36
N VAL A 2 185.71 61.56 60.57
CA VAL A 2 184.39 62.10 60.98
C VAL A 2 183.38 62.07 59.82
N GLY A 3 183.81 62.24 58.56
CA GLY A 3 182.90 62.26 57.40
C GLY A 3 182.26 60.91 57.00
N LEU A 4 182.85 59.77 57.35
CA LEU A 4 182.35 58.44 56.93
C LEU A 4 181.14 57.95 57.76
N LEU A 5 180.97 58.45 58.99
CA LEU A 5 179.89 58.04 59.90
C LEU A 5 178.55 58.73 59.60
N ILE A 6 178.57 59.95 59.04
CA ILE A 6 177.36 60.71 58.73
C ILE A 6 176.65 60.14 57.48
N ALA A 7 177.40 59.62 56.50
CA ALA A 7 176.84 59.05 55.28
C ALA A 7 176.06 57.74 55.56
N ILE A 8 176.55 56.90 56.47
CA ILE A 8 175.90 55.62 56.79
C ILE A 8 174.60 55.85 57.58
N ALA A 9 174.55 56.82 58.49
CA ALA A 9 173.34 57.15 59.23
C ALA A 9 172.21 57.68 58.32
N ALA A 10 172.55 58.47 57.29
CA ALA A 10 171.56 58.97 56.33
C ALA A 10 170.95 57.85 55.47
N VAL A 11 171.75 56.86 55.05
CA VAL A 11 171.26 55.72 54.26
C VAL A 11 170.38 54.80 55.10
N VAL A 12 170.74 54.53 56.35
CA VAL A 12 169.91 53.70 57.24
C VAL A 12 168.58 54.38 57.56
N ALA A 13 168.57 55.70 57.84
CA ALA A 13 167.34 56.44 58.08
C ALA A 13 166.43 56.47 56.84
N ALA A 14 167.00 56.62 55.63
CA ALA A 14 166.23 56.56 54.39
C ALA A 14 165.63 55.17 54.13
N CYS A 15 166.38 54.09 54.37
CA CYS A 15 165.88 52.72 54.22
C CYS A 15 164.79 52.37 55.24
N VAL A 16 164.95 52.79 56.50
CA VAL A 16 163.92 52.59 57.54
C VAL A 16 162.66 53.41 57.23
N GLY A 17 162.81 54.65 56.77
CA GLY A 17 161.69 55.49 56.33
C GLY A 17 160.92 54.87 55.15
N LEU A 18 161.62 54.28 54.18
CA LEU A 18 160.99 53.61 53.04
C LEU A 18 160.26 52.33 53.46
N LEU A 19 160.86 51.53 54.35
CA LEU A 19 160.25 50.28 54.87
C LEU A 19 158.98 50.55 55.68
N VAL A 20 158.99 51.56 56.56
CA VAL A 20 157.81 51.94 57.34
C VAL A 20 156.73 52.56 56.43
N GLY A 21 157.12 53.38 55.44
CA GLY A 21 156.20 53.95 54.45
C GLY A 21 155.53 52.89 53.58
N LEU A 22 156.27 51.87 53.14
CA LEU A 22 155.74 50.73 52.39
C LEU A 22 154.77 49.89 53.21
N ASN A 23 155.07 49.64 54.49
CA ASN A 23 154.24 48.78 55.33
C ASN A 23 152.92 49.46 55.76
N VAL A 24 152.98 50.76 56.09
CA VAL A 24 151.77 51.56 56.39
C VAL A 24 150.94 51.80 55.12
N GLY A 25 151.59 51.98 53.96
CA GLY A 25 150.92 52.06 52.66
C GLY A 25 150.23 50.75 52.25
N ALA A 26 150.87 49.61 52.49
CA ALA A 26 150.29 48.30 52.25
C ALA A 26 149.10 48.02 53.17
N SER A 27 149.21 48.34 54.47
CA SER A 27 148.11 48.18 55.42
C SER A 27 146.91 49.08 55.10
N ARG A 28 147.14 50.34 54.72
CA ARG A 28 146.04 51.23 54.27
C ARG A 28 145.39 50.74 52.97
N ARG A 29 146.16 50.22 52.02
CA ARG A 29 145.60 49.63 50.79
C ARG A 29 144.77 48.38 51.08
N ILE A 30 145.26 47.48 51.93
CA ILE A 30 144.52 46.28 52.33
C ILE A 30 143.21 46.66 53.05
N ASN A 31 143.25 47.65 53.95
CA ASN A 31 142.06 48.06 54.68
C ASN A 31 141.03 48.76 53.78
N ASN A 32 141.48 49.58 52.81
CA ASN A 32 140.59 50.20 51.82
C ASN A 32 140.00 49.18 50.85
N LEU A 33 140.79 48.19 50.40
CA LEU A 33 140.29 47.08 49.58
C LEU A 33 139.26 46.25 50.33
N ARG A 34 139.50 45.99 51.62
CA ARG A 34 138.58 45.25 52.48
C ARG A 34 137.27 46.04 52.69
N LYS A 35 137.35 47.35 52.88
CA LYS A 35 136.17 48.23 53.01
C LYS A 35 135.37 48.30 51.70
N SER A 36 136.03 48.44 50.56
CA SER A 36 135.39 48.40 49.23
C SER A 36 134.71 47.05 48.98
N ALA A 37 135.38 45.95 49.33
CA ALA A 37 134.81 44.61 49.17
C ALA A 37 133.57 44.39 50.05
N TYR A 38 133.54 44.90 51.29
CA TYR A 38 132.35 44.84 52.13
C TYR A 38 131.23 45.75 51.62
N GLU A 39 131.53 46.97 51.18
CA GLU A 39 130.52 47.88 50.60
C GLU A 39 129.92 47.32 49.30
N ASP A 40 130.71 46.66 48.45
CA ASP A 40 130.21 46.01 47.24
C ASP A 40 129.39 44.76 47.57
N PHE A 41 129.75 44.00 48.61
CA PHE A 41 128.99 42.84 49.08
C PHE A 41 127.66 43.26 49.72
N ASP A 42 127.64 44.33 50.51
CA ASP A 42 126.42 44.90 51.11
C ASP A 42 125.47 45.44 50.04
N LYS A 43 126.00 46.08 48.98
CA LYS A 43 125.21 46.48 47.82
C LYS A 43 124.61 45.29 47.08
N GLN A 44 125.39 44.23 46.86
CA GLN A 44 124.90 43.00 46.23
C GLN A 44 123.82 42.31 47.09
N LEU A 45 123.98 42.26 48.41
CA LEU A 45 122.98 41.74 49.33
C LEU A 45 121.70 42.57 49.33
N ALA A 46 121.81 43.90 49.33
CA ALA A 46 120.66 44.80 49.25
C ALA A 46 119.93 44.68 47.91
N GLU A 47 120.66 44.55 46.79
CA GLU A 47 120.07 44.36 45.46
C GLU A 47 119.38 42.99 45.34
N LEU A 48 119.98 41.92 45.90
CA LEU A 48 119.35 40.60 45.97
C LEU A 48 118.09 40.62 46.85
N ALA A 49 118.11 41.32 47.98
CA ALA A 49 116.94 41.47 48.85
C ALA A 49 115.81 42.25 48.15
N GLN A 50 116.13 43.33 47.44
CA GLN A 50 115.16 44.07 46.63
C GLN A 50 114.58 43.22 45.49
N ARG A 51 115.41 42.45 44.79
CA ARG A 51 114.94 41.52 43.74
C ARG A 51 114.06 40.40 44.31
N ALA A 52 114.37 39.89 45.50
CA ALA A 52 113.56 38.89 46.19
C ALA A 52 112.20 39.48 46.60
N GLN A 53 112.18 40.68 47.17
CA GLN A 53 110.95 41.37 47.56
C GLN A 53 110.08 41.75 46.34
N ALA A 54 110.70 42.17 45.23
CA ALA A 54 110.01 42.41 43.97
C ALA A 54 109.35 41.13 43.44
N ARG A 55 110.08 40.01 43.39
CA ARG A 55 109.53 38.70 42.98
C ARG A 55 108.40 38.23 43.89
N GLU A 56 108.51 38.40 45.20
CA GLU A 56 107.46 38.06 46.14
C GLU A 56 106.18 38.88 45.90
N SER A 57 106.33 40.19 45.64
CA SER A 57 105.21 41.06 45.29
C SER A 57 104.56 40.71 43.94
N GLU A 58 105.35 40.33 42.94
CA GLU A 58 104.87 39.85 41.64
C GLU A 58 104.10 38.53 41.78
N HIS A 59 104.63 37.58 42.56
CA HIS A 59 103.95 36.32 42.85
C HIS A 59 102.65 36.54 43.64
N ALA A 60 102.64 37.43 44.64
CA ALA A 60 101.44 37.78 45.37
C ALA A 60 100.37 38.41 44.46
N ALA A 61 100.77 39.30 43.54
CA ALA A 61 99.87 39.89 42.55
C ALA A 61 99.32 38.83 41.57
N ALA A 62 100.16 37.90 41.12
CA ALA A 62 99.75 36.79 40.25
C ALA A 62 98.75 35.85 40.93
N VAL A 63 98.94 35.54 42.22
CA VAL A 63 97.99 34.73 43.01
C VAL A 63 96.65 35.43 43.15
N VAL A 64 96.64 36.74 43.44
CA VAL A 64 95.39 37.52 43.52
C VAL A 64 94.67 37.59 42.17
N ALA A 65 95.41 37.74 41.06
CA ALA A 65 94.83 37.69 39.72
C ALA A 65 94.21 36.31 39.42
N ALA A 66 94.93 35.22 39.68
CA ALA A 66 94.44 33.86 39.50
C ALA A 66 93.21 33.56 40.36
N GLN A 67 93.16 34.06 41.60
CA GLN A 67 91.98 33.93 42.46
C GLN A 67 90.77 34.71 41.93
N ARG A 68 90.98 35.89 41.34
CA ARG A 68 89.89 36.65 40.69
C ARG A 68 89.36 35.95 39.46
N ASP A 69 90.24 35.41 38.62
CA ASP A 69 89.86 34.68 37.41
C ASP A 69 89.11 33.40 37.76
N LEU A 70 89.60 32.64 38.75
CA LEU A 70 88.92 31.44 39.26
C LEU A 70 87.55 31.79 39.86
N GLY A 71 87.45 32.91 40.58
CA GLY A 71 86.18 33.42 41.09
C GLY A 71 85.22 33.94 40.01
N ALA A 72 85.73 34.39 38.86
CA ALA A 72 84.91 34.76 37.70
C ALA A 72 84.38 33.50 36.99
N VAL A 73 85.25 32.52 36.74
CA VAL A 73 84.88 31.22 36.14
C VAL A 73 83.84 30.50 37.00
N HIS A 74 83.99 30.49 38.33
CA HIS A 74 82.99 29.89 39.21
C HIS A 74 81.63 30.59 39.15
N ARG A 75 81.60 31.93 39.03
CA ARG A 75 80.36 32.69 38.89
C ARG A 75 79.68 32.39 37.55
N GLU A 76 80.43 32.40 36.46
CA GLU A 76 79.92 32.05 35.14
C GLU A 76 79.39 30.61 35.10
N ALA A 77 80.13 29.66 35.67
CA ALA A 77 79.68 28.26 35.77
C ALA A 77 78.41 28.12 36.62
N ALA A 78 78.29 28.87 37.73
CA ALA A 78 77.09 28.87 38.56
C ALA A 78 75.88 29.48 37.84
N GLU A 79 76.07 30.57 37.09
CA GLU A 79 75.03 31.19 36.28
C GLU A 79 74.59 30.28 35.13
N ALA A 80 75.54 29.68 34.40
CA ALA A 80 75.25 28.72 33.34
C ALA A 80 74.47 27.51 33.88
N ARG A 81 74.86 26.97 35.04
CA ARG A 81 74.13 25.89 35.71
C ARG A 81 72.72 26.31 36.10
N LYS A 82 72.55 27.49 36.69
CA LYS A 82 71.23 28.02 37.06
C LYS A 82 70.33 28.22 35.84
N GLN A 83 70.88 28.71 34.73
CA GLN A 83 70.16 28.84 33.47
C GLN A 83 69.77 27.46 32.90
N ALA A 84 70.68 26.50 32.90
CA ALA A 84 70.41 25.14 32.44
C ALA A 84 69.33 24.46 33.30
N ASP A 85 69.38 24.61 34.63
CA ASP A 85 68.38 24.07 35.54
C ASP A 85 67.00 24.73 35.30
N ALA A 86 66.96 26.05 35.12
CA ALA A 86 65.72 26.77 34.80
C ALA A 86 65.13 26.33 33.46
N GLN A 87 65.95 26.19 32.42
CA GLN A 87 65.52 25.67 31.12
C GLN A 87 65.03 24.23 31.21
N ALA A 88 65.72 23.38 31.97
CA ALA A 88 65.29 21.99 32.17
C ALA A 88 63.94 21.89 32.87
N VAL A 89 63.68 22.74 33.88
CA VAL A 89 62.37 22.84 34.53
C VAL A 89 61.31 23.31 33.53
N GLN A 90 61.58 24.39 32.77
CA GLN A 90 60.65 24.92 31.79
C GLN A 90 60.30 23.89 30.70
N ILE A 91 61.29 23.16 30.18
CA ILE A 91 61.06 22.10 29.19
C ILE A 91 60.20 20.98 29.78
N ARG A 92 60.45 20.56 31.03
CA ARG A 92 59.66 19.53 31.71
C ARG A 92 58.21 19.98 31.92
N GLU A 93 58.01 21.23 32.34
CA GLU A 93 56.67 21.79 32.52
C GLU A 93 55.91 21.90 31.19
N GLN A 94 56.57 22.38 30.13
CA GLN A 94 55.98 22.44 28.78
C GLN A 94 55.66 21.05 28.24
N ALA A 95 56.55 20.08 28.42
CA ALA A 95 56.31 18.70 28.01
C ALA A 95 55.15 18.05 28.80
N ALA A 96 55.08 18.29 30.11
CA ALA A 96 53.98 17.80 30.95
C ALA A 96 52.64 18.44 30.57
N ALA A 97 52.62 19.76 30.31
CA ALA A 97 51.42 20.47 29.86
C ALA A 97 50.94 19.97 28.48
N ALA A 98 51.86 19.81 27.53
CA ALA A 98 51.54 19.25 26.22
C ALA A 98 51.00 17.81 26.32
N ALA A 99 51.63 16.97 27.15
CA ALA A 99 51.17 15.61 27.39
C ALA A 99 49.76 15.57 28.03
N ALA A 100 49.47 16.48 28.97
CA ALA A 100 48.16 16.59 29.59
C ALA A 100 47.08 16.97 28.58
N VAL A 101 47.35 17.94 27.70
CA VAL A 101 46.42 18.36 26.63
C VAL A 101 46.14 17.21 25.66
N GLU A 102 47.18 16.47 25.24
CA GLU A 102 46.99 15.32 24.34
C GLU A 102 46.25 14.17 25.02
N MET A 103 46.50 13.92 26.31
CA MET A 103 45.74 12.93 27.09
C MET A 103 44.26 13.32 27.21
N ASP A 104 43.95 14.58 27.49
CA ASP A 104 42.58 15.06 27.57
C ASP A 104 41.88 14.99 26.22
N ARG A 105 42.58 15.32 25.13
CA ARG A 105 42.07 15.16 23.77
C ARG A 105 41.78 13.70 23.44
N ALA A 106 42.69 12.79 23.76
CA ALA A 106 42.50 11.36 23.56
C ALA A 106 41.32 10.82 24.37
N ARG A 107 41.14 11.29 25.61
CA ARG A 107 39.98 10.94 26.45
C ARG A 107 38.67 11.42 25.84
N ARG A 108 38.59 12.66 25.36
CA ARG A 108 37.39 13.19 24.71
C ARG A 108 37.01 12.39 23.47
N ILE A 109 37.98 12.10 22.60
CA ILE A 109 37.75 11.26 21.41
C ILE A 109 37.25 9.87 21.81
N ARG A 110 37.86 9.25 22.83
CA ARG A 110 37.43 7.95 23.34
C ARG A 110 35.99 7.99 23.86
N ASP A 111 35.65 9.01 24.64
CA ASP A 111 34.33 9.14 25.24
C ASP A 111 33.25 9.43 24.19
N GLU A 112 33.55 10.31 23.22
CA GLU A 112 32.69 10.55 22.05
C GLU A 112 32.47 9.25 21.26
N ALA A 113 33.53 8.52 20.92
CA ALA A 113 33.42 7.24 20.23
C ALA A 113 32.65 6.19 21.03
N GLU A 114 32.81 6.16 22.36
CA GLU A 114 32.05 5.25 23.23
C GLU A 114 30.56 5.61 23.26
N THR A 115 30.22 6.90 23.30
CA THR A 115 28.83 7.38 23.23
C THR A 115 28.19 7.06 21.88
N GLU A 116 28.86 7.35 20.76
CA GLU A 116 28.39 7.03 19.41
C GLU A 116 28.18 5.52 19.25
N THR A 117 29.13 4.70 19.72
CA THR A 117 29.01 3.24 19.70
C THR A 117 27.81 2.76 20.51
N ARG A 118 27.49 3.39 21.65
CA ARG A 118 26.31 3.04 22.46
C ARG A 118 25.03 3.38 21.71
N VAL A 119 24.92 4.59 21.15
CA VAL A 119 23.75 5.00 20.36
C VAL A 119 23.52 4.06 19.19
N LEU A 120 24.57 3.77 18.40
CA LEU A 120 24.47 2.84 17.28
C LEU A 120 24.05 1.43 17.72
N LYS A 121 24.53 0.94 18.86
CA LYS A 121 24.12 -0.37 19.39
C LYS A 121 22.65 -0.39 19.79
N ASP A 122 22.16 0.68 20.39
CA ASP A 122 20.75 0.80 20.78
C ASP A 122 19.86 0.91 19.55
N GLU A 123 20.23 1.71 18.55
CA GLU A 123 19.53 1.78 17.25
C GLU A 123 19.49 0.42 16.53
N ILE A 124 20.62 -0.30 16.48
CA ILE A 124 20.67 -1.64 15.88
C ILE A 124 19.77 -2.61 16.65
N ARG A 125 19.70 -2.50 17.98
CA ARG A 125 18.80 -3.33 18.80
C ARG A 125 17.34 -3.02 18.48
N GLU A 126 16.97 -1.75 18.38
CA GLU A 126 15.60 -1.35 18.02
C GLU A 126 15.22 -1.82 16.62
N LEU A 127 16.11 -1.66 15.64
CA LEU A 127 15.90 -2.14 14.27
C LEU A 127 15.74 -3.66 14.22
N ARG A 128 16.53 -4.42 14.99
CA ARG A 128 16.39 -5.88 15.11
C ARG A 128 15.04 -6.27 15.69
N LEU A 129 14.61 -5.61 16.77
CA LEU A 129 13.30 -5.89 17.38
C LEU A 129 12.14 -5.54 16.45
N ASP A 130 12.22 -4.45 15.68
CA ASP A 130 11.19 -4.13 14.68
C ASP A 130 11.18 -5.15 13.53
N LEU A 131 12.35 -5.60 13.09
CA LEU A 131 12.48 -6.63 12.06
C LEU A 131 11.86 -7.96 12.53
N GLU A 132 12.21 -8.44 13.72
CA GLU A 132 11.65 -9.67 14.31
C GLU A 132 10.12 -9.59 14.41
N ARG A 133 9.57 -8.42 14.81
CA ARG A 133 8.12 -8.20 14.84
C ARG A 133 7.48 -8.23 13.45
N ARG A 134 8.16 -7.69 12.44
CA ARG A 134 7.68 -7.74 11.04
C ARG A 134 7.70 -9.16 10.51
N GLU A 135 8.78 -9.90 10.76
CA GLU A 135 8.93 -11.31 10.37
C GLU A 135 7.85 -12.18 11.02
N ALA A 136 7.60 -12.01 12.32
CA ALA A 136 6.53 -12.74 13.01
C ALA A 136 5.14 -12.46 12.40
N ARG A 137 4.82 -11.20 12.10
CA ARG A 137 3.56 -10.84 11.43
C ARG A 137 3.48 -11.38 10.00
N GLN A 138 4.60 -11.47 9.31
CA GLN A 138 4.64 -12.04 7.96
C GLN A 138 4.43 -13.55 8.00
N ALA A 139 5.09 -14.25 8.92
CA ALA A 139 4.91 -15.69 9.11
C ALA A 139 3.45 -16.04 9.46
N GLU A 140 2.81 -15.29 10.35
CA GLU A 140 1.39 -15.48 10.68
C GLU A 140 0.47 -15.27 9.46
N ARG A 141 0.79 -14.27 8.62
CA ARG A 141 0.04 -14.04 7.37
C ARG A 141 0.24 -15.16 6.36
N GLU A 142 1.46 -15.65 6.21
CA GLU A 142 1.78 -16.78 5.32
C GLU A 142 1.04 -18.05 5.78
N GLU A 143 1.07 -18.38 7.08
CA GLU A 143 0.34 -19.52 7.62
C GLU A 143 -1.18 -19.40 7.38
N ARG A 144 -1.73 -18.20 7.58
CA ARG A 144 -3.15 -17.95 7.31
C ARG A 144 -3.49 -18.10 5.82
N LEU A 145 -2.66 -17.57 4.93
CA LEU A 145 -2.84 -17.69 3.48
C LEU A 145 -2.75 -19.16 3.04
N ASP A 146 -1.79 -19.91 3.56
CA ASP A 146 -1.68 -21.34 3.30
C ASP A 146 -2.90 -22.13 3.78
N ALA A 147 -3.43 -21.79 4.96
CA ALA A 147 -4.65 -22.41 5.47
C ALA A 147 -5.87 -22.10 4.58
N ASP A 148 -6.01 -20.85 4.14
CA ASP A 148 -7.11 -20.42 3.26
C ASP A 148 -6.97 -21.01 1.84
N LEU A 149 -5.75 -21.17 1.33
CA LEU A 149 -5.48 -21.87 0.07
C LEU A 149 -5.88 -23.34 0.16
N ARG A 150 -5.52 -24.03 1.24
CA ARG A 150 -5.93 -25.43 1.46
C ARG A 150 -7.44 -25.58 1.51
N ARG A 151 -8.13 -24.72 2.28
CA ARG A 151 -9.60 -24.69 2.34
C ARG A 151 -10.24 -24.43 0.99
N THR A 152 -9.67 -23.53 0.20
CA THR A 152 -10.18 -23.21 -1.14
C THR A 152 -10.00 -24.41 -2.07
N ALA A 153 -8.82 -25.03 -2.08
CA ALA A 153 -8.55 -26.22 -2.88
C ALA A 153 -9.46 -27.40 -2.49
N ASP A 154 -9.73 -27.60 -1.20
CA ASP A 154 -10.64 -28.66 -0.75
C ASP A 154 -12.09 -28.38 -1.21
N LYS A 155 -12.57 -27.13 -1.10
CA LYS A 155 -13.88 -26.74 -1.63
C LYS A 155 -13.98 -26.89 -3.15
N GLU A 156 -12.92 -26.56 -3.88
CA GLU A 156 -12.88 -26.75 -5.34
C GLU A 156 -13.01 -28.24 -5.70
N ARG A 157 -12.34 -29.13 -4.95
CA ARG A 157 -12.50 -30.58 -5.15
C ARG A 157 -13.90 -31.06 -4.82
N GLU A 158 -14.49 -30.59 -3.72
CA GLU A 158 -15.87 -30.92 -3.33
C GLU A 158 -16.88 -30.46 -4.39
N LEU A 159 -16.74 -29.23 -4.90
CA LEU A 159 -17.57 -28.69 -5.97
C LEU A 159 -17.41 -29.49 -7.26
N ALA A 160 -16.18 -29.80 -7.66
CA ALA A 160 -15.94 -30.61 -8.86
C ALA A 160 -16.56 -32.02 -8.75
N ALA A 161 -16.52 -32.63 -7.56
CA ALA A 161 -17.16 -33.92 -7.30
C ALA A 161 -18.70 -33.80 -7.34
N ALA A 162 -19.26 -32.74 -6.78
CA ALA A 162 -20.70 -32.48 -6.81
C ALA A 162 -21.21 -32.21 -8.24
N ASP A 163 -20.48 -31.44 -9.03
CA ASP A 163 -20.80 -31.17 -10.44
C ASP A 163 -20.76 -32.48 -11.26
N ALA A 164 -19.77 -33.33 -11.04
CA ALA A 164 -19.69 -34.64 -11.70
C ALA A 164 -20.87 -35.56 -11.32
N ASP A 165 -21.28 -35.59 -10.05
CA ASP A 165 -22.45 -36.35 -9.60
C ASP A 165 -23.75 -35.80 -10.20
N LEU A 166 -23.87 -34.47 -10.27
CA LEU A 166 -25.03 -33.80 -10.84
C LEU A 166 -25.17 -34.09 -12.35
N GLU A 167 -24.07 -34.07 -13.10
CA GLU A 167 -24.07 -34.45 -14.51
C GLU A 167 -24.44 -35.92 -14.72
N ARG A 168 -23.96 -36.84 -13.87
CA ARG A 168 -24.43 -38.25 -13.93
C ARG A 168 -25.93 -38.36 -13.69
N LYS A 169 -26.46 -37.71 -12.65
CA LYS A 169 -27.89 -37.74 -12.35
C LYS A 169 -28.74 -37.13 -13.46
N ARG A 170 -28.26 -36.07 -14.10
CA ARG A 170 -28.91 -35.49 -15.29
C ARG A 170 -28.96 -36.48 -16.45
N ALA A 171 -27.87 -37.19 -16.71
CA ALA A 171 -27.84 -38.24 -17.73
C ALA A 171 -28.79 -39.40 -17.38
N GLU A 172 -28.79 -39.87 -16.13
CA GLU A 172 -29.72 -40.90 -15.66
C GLU A 172 -31.19 -40.47 -15.79
N LEU A 173 -31.52 -39.24 -15.39
CA LEU A 173 -32.87 -38.70 -15.53
C LEU A 173 -33.30 -38.64 -17.00
N ALA A 174 -32.42 -38.19 -17.91
CA ALA A 174 -32.71 -38.16 -19.33
C ALA A 174 -33.00 -39.58 -19.87
N THR A 175 -32.19 -40.57 -19.48
CA THR A 175 -32.44 -41.97 -19.87
C THR A 175 -33.76 -42.51 -19.30
N LEU A 176 -34.08 -42.18 -18.05
CA LEU A 176 -35.32 -42.61 -17.41
C LEU A 176 -36.56 -41.96 -18.06
N GLU A 177 -36.45 -40.70 -18.48
CA GLU A 177 -37.49 -40.01 -19.23
C GLU A 177 -37.74 -40.67 -20.59
N ASP A 178 -36.68 -41.03 -21.31
CA ASP A 178 -36.78 -41.75 -22.58
C ASP A 178 -37.39 -43.15 -22.39
N GLU A 179 -36.97 -43.89 -21.36
CA GLU A 179 -37.56 -45.20 -21.02
C GLU A 179 -39.03 -45.08 -20.66
N ARG A 180 -39.38 -44.09 -19.81
CA ARG A 180 -40.77 -43.82 -19.44
C ARG A 180 -41.61 -43.50 -20.67
N ARG A 181 -41.08 -42.70 -21.60
CA ARG A 181 -41.74 -42.39 -22.86
C ARG A 181 -41.98 -43.65 -23.69
N ALA A 182 -40.97 -44.50 -23.85
CA ALA A 182 -41.07 -45.75 -24.59
C ALA A 182 -42.03 -46.76 -23.93
N VAL A 183 -42.12 -46.80 -22.59
CA VAL A 183 -43.10 -47.63 -21.87
C VAL A 183 -44.51 -47.09 -22.06
N LEU A 184 -44.73 -45.78 -21.99
CA LEU A 184 -46.03 -45.18 -22.26
C LEU A 184 -46.49 -45.43 -23.70
N GLU A 185 -45.60 -45.32 -24.67
CA GLU A 185 -45.87 -45.65 -26.07
C GLU A 185 -46.24 -47.13 -26.25
N ARG A 186 -45.56 -48.05 -25.55
CA ARG A 186 -45.88 -49.49 -25.57
C ARG A 186 -47.20 -49.82 -24.85
N ALA A 187 -47.42 -49.27 -23.66
CA ALA A 187 -48.59 -49.54 -22.83
C ALA A 187 -49.88 -48.94 -23.43
N ALA A 188 -49.77 -47.83 -24.18
CA ALA A 188 -50.88 -47.27 -24.92
C ALA A 188 -51.36 -48.14 -26.10
N ALA A 189 -50.59 -49.19 -26.49
CA ALA A 189 -50.87 -50.08 -27.62
C ALA A 189 -51.21 -49.37 -28.95
N LEU A 190 -50.89 -48.08 -29.03
CA LEU A 190 -51.11 -47.14 -30.10
C LEU A 190 -49.89 -46.24 -30.10
N SER A 191 -49.18 -46.16 -31.23
CA SER A 191 -48.17 -45.13 -31.42
C SER A 191 -48.78 -43.74 -31.19
N SER A 192 -47.98 -42.75 -30.78
CA SER A 192 -48.47 -41.36 -30.57
C SER A 192 -49.26 -40.82 -31.79
N ALA A 193 -48.91 -41.28 -32.99
CA ALA A 193 -49.64 -41.02 -34.23
C ALA A 193 -51.03 -41.69 -34.26
N GLU A 194 -51.12 -42.98 -33.91
CA GLU A 194 -52.37 -43.74 -33.89
C GLU A 194 -53.32 -43.27 -32.76
N ALA A 195 -52.80 -42.93 -31.58
CA ALA A 195 -53.59 -42.36 -30.49
C ALA A 195 -54.21 -41.00 -30.89
N LYS A 196 -53.46 -40.19 -31.64
CA LYS A 196 -53.97 -38.93 -32.21
C LYS A 196 -55.06 -39.19 -33.26
N THR A 197 -54.88 -40.19 -34.12
CA THR A 197 -55.89 -40.57 -35.15
C THR A 197 -57.18 -41.08 -34.53
N GLU A 198 -57.10 -41.93 -33.50
CA GLU A 198 -58.28 -42.48 -32.82
C GLU A 198 -59.04 -41.39 -32.05
N LEU A 199 -58.33 -40.47 -31.38
CA LEU A 199 -58.93 -39.31 -30.72
C LEU A 199 -59.69 -38.42 -31.73
N VAL A 200 -59.07 -38.14 -32.89
CA VAL A 200 -59.71 -37.36 -33.95
C VAL A 200 -60.96 -38.06 -34.49
N LYS A 201 -60.91 -39.38 -34.73
CA LYS A 201 -62.09 -40.16 -35.15
C LYS A 201 -63.21 -40.16 -34.11
N SER A 202 -62.88 -40.23 -32.82
CA SER A 202 -63.89 -40.16 -31.75
C SER A 202 -64.61 -38.82 -31.73
N ILE A 203 -63.85 -37.72 -31.84
CA ILE A 203 -64.40 -36.36 -31.93
C ILE A 203 -65.29 -36.22 -33.17
N GLU A 204 -64.84 -36.72 -34.33
CA GLU A 204 -65.62 -36.71 -35.57
C GLU A 204 -66.95 -37.48 -35.43
N ASN A 205 -66.91 -38.67 -34.81
CA ASN A 205 -68.10 -39.49 -34.58
C ASN A 205 -69.08 -38.83 -33.58
N GLN A 206 -68.56 -38.14 -32.57
CA GLN A 206 -69.39 -37.40 -31.63
C GLN A 206 -70.06 -36.19 -32.32
N ALA A 207 -69.31 -35.42 -33.11
CA ALA A 207 -69.84 -34.32 -33.89
C ALA A 207 -70.94 -34.80 -34.87
N LYS A 208 -70.75 -35.96 -35.53
CA LYS A 208 -71.79 -36.56 -36.40
C LYS A 208 -73.06 -36.94 -35.64
N ARG A 209 -72.94 -37.47 -34.41
CA ARG A 209 -74.10 -37.80 -33.57
C ARG A 209 -74.87 -36.56 -33.14
N GLU A 210 -74.16 -35.52 -32.71
CA GLU A 210 -74.78 -34.24 -32.33
C GLU A 210 -75.46 -33.57 -33.53
N ALA A 211 -74.82 -33.59 -34.70
CA ALA A 211 -75.42 -33.11 -35.94
C ALA A 211 -76.68 -33.89 -36.33
N ALA A 212 -76.70 -35.22 -36.16
CA ALA A 212 -77.89 -36.03 -36.46
C ALA A 212 -79.08 -35.73 -35.54
N VAL A 213 -78.83 -35.44 -34.26
CA VAL A 213 -79.87 -35.00 -33.32
C VAL A 213 -80.43 -33.64 -33.73
N LEU A 214 -79.53 -32.69 -34.06
CA LEU A 214 -79.92 -31.36 -34.53
C LEU A 214 -80.76 -31.42 -35.81
N ILE A 215 -80.36 -32.26 -36.77
CA ILE A 215 -81.12 -32.46 -38.03
C ILE A 215 -82.53 -32.96 -37.74
N ARG A 216 -82.69 -33.98 -36.88
CA ARG A 216 -84.02 -34.49 -36.50
C ARG A 216 -84.87 -33.43 -35.81
N GLN A 217 -84.26 -32.60 -34.97
CA GLN A 217 -84.96 -31.51 -34.31
C GLN A 217 -85.43 -30.46 -35.31
N ILE A 218 -84.57 -30.05 -36.24
CA ILE A 218 -84.92 -29.12 -37.33
C ILE A 218 -86.03 -29.69 -38.21
N GLU A 219 -85.96 -30.98 -38.57
CA GLU A 219 -87.00 -31.64 -39.37
C GLU A 219 -88.35 -31.68 -38.62
N GLN A 220 -88.33 -31.95 -37.32
CA GLN A 220 -89.54 -31.96 -36.49
C GLN A 220 -90.15 -30.56 -36.38
N GLU A 221 -89.33 -29.54 -36.10
CA GLU A 221 -89.76 -28.14 -36.06
C GLU A 221 -90.33 -27.68 -37.41
N ALA A 222 -89.69 -28.06 -38.52
CA ALA A 222 -90.17 -27.75 -39.86
C ALA A 222 -91.51 -28.44 -40.17
N ARG A 223 -91.70 -29.69 -39.72
CA ARG A 223 -93.00 -30.38 -39.84
C ARG A 223 -94.08 -29.70 -39.02
N ASP A 224 -93.81 -29.40 -37.75
CA ASP A 224 -94.78 -28.78 -36.85
C ASP A 224 -95.20 -27.39 -37.34
N GLU A 225 -94.26 -26.59 -37.84
CA GLU A 225 -94.54 -25.28 -38.42
C GLU A 225 -95.29 -25.40 -39.76
N GLY A 226 -94.94 -26.38 -40.59
CA GLY A 226 -95.67 -26.74 -41.80
C GLY A 226 -97.13 -27.08 -41.51
N ASP A 227 -97.37 -27.89 -40.48
CA ASP A 227 -98.69 -28.33 -40.04
C ASP A 227 -99.54 -27.17 -39.52
N LYS A 228 -98.94 -26.27 -38.72
CA LYS A 228 -99.58 -25.02 -38.27
C LYS A 228 -99.97 -24.14 -39.45
N ARG A 229 -99.06 -23.94 -40.41
CA ARG A 229 -99.30 -23.13 -41.62
C ARG A 229 -100.39 -23.75 -42.48
N ALA A 230 -100.40 -25.06 -42.67
CA ALA A 230 -101.42 -25.78 -43.43
C ALA A 230 -102.82 -25.57 -42.81
N ARG A 231 -102.96 -25.78 -41.50
CA ARG A 231 -104.23 -25.53 -40.78
C ARG A 231 -104.70 -24.08 -40.93
N LYS A 232 -103.79 -23.12 -40.82
CA LYS A 232 -104.09 -21.68 -41.01
C LYS A 232 -104.62 -21.41 -42.43
N THR A 233 -103.97 -21.95 -43.46
CA THR A 233 -104.41 -21.78 -44.85
C THR A 233 -105.78 -22.40 -45.11
N VAL A 234 -106.03 -23.61 -44.63
CA VAL A 234 -107.33 -24.29 -44.77
C VAL A 234 -108.44 -23.52 -44.08
N ALA A 235 -108.20 -23.05 -42.85
CA ALA A 235 -109.16 -22.22 -42.13
C ALA A 235 -109.50 -20.93 -42.90
N LEU A 236 -108.48 -20.24 -43.45
CA LEU A 236 -108.66 -19.03 -44.25
C LEU A 236 -109.45 -19.29 -45.54
N ALA A 237 -109.24 -20.44 -46.18
CA ALA A 237 -109.96 -20.86 -47.38
C ALA A 237 -111.43 -21.15 -47.08
N ILE A 238 -111.73 -21.88 -45.99
CA ILE A 238 -113.11 -22.13 -45.53
C ILE A 238 -113.82 -20.80 -45.27
N GLN A 239 -113.15 -19.88 -44.57
CA GLN A 239 -113.71 -18.56 -44.25
C GLN A 239 -114.09 -17.74 -45.49
N ARG A 240 -113.36 -17.92 -46.61
CA ARG A 240 -113.65 -17.27 -47.90
C ARG A 240 -114.80 -17.93 -48.68
N VAL A 241 -114.89 -19.26 -48.70
CA VAL A 241 -115.87 -19.99 -49.53
C VAL A 241 -117.28 -19.96 -48.92
N ALA A 242 -117.40 -19.88 -47.59
CA ALA A 242 -118.70 -19.89 -46.92
C ALA A 242 -119.59 -18.66 -47.19
N SER A 243 -119.05 -17.54 -47.68
CA SER A 243 -119.86 -16.34 -47.95
C SER A 243 -120.51 -16.29 -49.34
N GLU A 244 -120.12 -17.16 -50.28
CA GLU A 244 -120.59 -17.07 -51.68
C GLU A 244 -121.79 -17.97 -52.02
N GLN A 245 -122.19 -18.92 -51.16
CA GLN A 245 -123.13 -19.99 -51.54
C GLN A 245 -124.62 -19.79 -51.16
N THR A 246 -125.06 -18.59 -50.75
CA THR A 246 -126.41 -18.39 -50.16
C THR A 246 -127.39 -17.47 -50.93
N ALA A 247 -127.22 -17.22 -52.24
CA ALA A 247 -128.08 -16.25 -52.95
C ALA A 247 -128.51 -16.60 -54.39
N GLU A 248 -129.35 -17.64 -54.57
CA GLU A 248 -130.14 -17.80 -55.82
C GLU A 248 -131.64 -18.00 -55.50
N SER A 249 -132.51 -17.26 -56.21
CA SER A 249 -133.99 -17.35 -56.16
C SER A 249 -134.54 -17.59 -57.57
N VAL A 250 -135.53 -18.48 -57.74
CA VAL A 250 -135.99 -19.01 -59.04
C VAL A 250 -137.42 -18.53 -59.35
N VAL A 251 -137.65 -17.96 -60.54
CA VAL A 251 -138.96 -17.50 -61.05
C VAL A 251 -139.47 -18.44 -62.16
N SER A 252 -140.79 -18.70 -62.21
CA SER A 252 -141.43 -19.56 -63.23
C SER A 252 -142.69 -18.90 -63.80
N VAL A 253 -142.89 -18.97 -65.12
CA VAL A 253 -144.01 -18.33 -65.86
C VAL A 253 -144.92 -19.40 -66.50
N LEU A 254 -146.24 -19.22 -66.45
CA LEU A 254 -147.23 -20.20 -66.93
C LEU A 254 -148.36 -19.51 -67.71
N HIS A 255 -148.67 -20.01 -68.92
CA HIS A 255 -149.68 -19.43 -69.80
C HIS A 255 -151.05 -20.06 -69.58
N LEU A 256 -152.10 -19.25 -69.49
CA LEU A 256 -153.47 -19.72 -69.24
C LEU A 256 -154.21 -20.02 -70.56
N PRO A 257 -154.97 -21.12 -70.66
CA PRO A 257 -155.64 -21.55 -71.88
C PRO A 257 -156.92 -20.76 -72.20
N SER A 258 -157.47 -19.98 -71.26
CA SER A 258 -158.60 -19.07 -71.51
C SER A 258 -158.77 -18.03 -70.40
N ASP A 259 -159.39 -16.90 -70.74
CA ASP A 259 -159.71 -15.83 -69.78
C ASP A 259 -160.74 -16.24 -68.73
N ASP A 260 -161.63 -17.20 -69.03
CA ASP A 260 -162.53 -17.77 -68.00
C ASP A 260 -161.72 -18.43 -66.87
N MET A 261 -160.60 -19.08 -67.22
CA MET A 261 -159.72 -19.71 -66.23
C MET A 261 -158.97 -18.66 -65.40
N LYS A 262 -158.53 -17.56 -66.03
CA LYS A 262 -157.95 -16.41 -65.34
C LYS A 262 -158.91 -15.80 -64.33
N GLY A 263 -160.18 -15.60 -64.70
CA GLY A 263 -161.23 -15.13 -63.80
C GLY A 263 -161.42 -16.02 -62.56
N ARG A 264 -161.35 -17.35 -62.72
CA ARG A 264 -161.42 -18.31 -61.59
C ARG A 264 -160.17 -18.33 -60.71
N ILE A 265 -158.99 -18.17 -61.30
CA ILE A 265 -157.72 -18.12 -60.56
C ILE A 265 -157.62 -16.84 -59.72
N ILE A 266 -158.11 -15.70 -60.25
CA ILE A 266 -158.19 -14.47 -59.47
C ILE A 266 -159.30 -14.61 -58.39
N GLY A 267 -160.48 -15.09 -58.80
CA GLY A 267 -161.68 -15.16 -57.97
C GLY A 267 -162.31 -13.79 -57.73
N ARG A 268 -163.59 -13.75 -57.31
CA ARG A 268 -164.28 -12.47 -56.98
C ARG A 268 -163.47 -11.70 -55.92
N GLU A 269 -163.07 -10.47 -56.26
CA GLU A 269 -162.22 -9.56 -55.45
C GLU A 269 -160.79 -10.07 -55.18
N GLY A 270 -160.26 -10.98 -56.01
CA GLY A 270 -158.89 -11.50 -55.84
C GLY A 270 -158.74 -12.48 -54.67
N ARG A 271 -159.85 -13.01 -54.14
CA ARG A 271 -159.82 -13.90 -52.96
C ARG A 271 -159.04 -15.18 -53.20
N ASN A 272 -159.07 -15.73 -54.42
CA ASN A 272 -158.36 -16.99 -54.70
C ASN A 272 -156.85 -16.78 -54.81
N ILE A 273 -156.41 -15.78 -55.57
CA ILE A 273 -154.98 -15.49 -55.73
C ILE A 273 -154.32 -15.19 -54.38
N ARG A 274 -154.92 -14.33 -53.54
CA ARG A 274 -154.38 -14.03 -52.20
C ARG A 274 -154.34 -15.24 -51.27
N ALA A 275 -155.37 -16.10 -51.34
CA ALA A 275 -155.37 -17.33 -50.55
C ALA A 275 -154.24 -18.26 -50.99
N TYR A 276 -154.02 -18.41 -52.31
CA TYR A 276 -152.94 -19.22 -52.84
C TYR A 276 -151.55 -18.68 -52.47
N GLU A 277 -151.30 -17.38 -52.66
CA GLU A 277 -150.05 -16.72 -52.29
C GLU A 277 -149.76 -16.82 -50.78
N SER A 278 -150.77 -16.61 -49.94
CA SER A 278 -150.62 -16.72 -48.47
C SER A 278 -150.28 -18.15 -48.03
N ILE A 279 -150.90 -19.16 -48.66
CA ILE A 279 -150.66 -20.56 -48.32
C ILE A 279 -149.30 -21.04 -48.83
N THR A 280 -148.90 -20.62 -50.04
CA THR A 280 -147.69 -21.15 -50.70
C THR A 280 -146.45 -20.27 -50.49
N GLY A 281 -146.62 -19.00 -50.10
CA GLY A 281 -145.54 -18.05 -49.90
C GLY A 281 -144.89 -17.55 -51.20
N VAL A 282 -145.46 -17.86 -52.36
CA VAL A 282 -144.99 -17.35 -53.66
C VAL A 282 -145.73 -16.06 -54.02
N ASN A 283 -145.09 -15.19 -54.81
CA ASN A 283 -145.71 -13.99 -55.37
C ASN A 283 -146.14 -14.29 -56.82
N LEU A 284 -147.44 -14.19 -57.09
CA LEU A 284 -148.03 -14.55 -58.38
C LEU A 284 -148.54 -13.28 -59.08
N ILE A 285 -147.99 -12.98 -60.25
CA ILE A 285 -148.37 -11.81 -61.06
C ILE A 285 -149.11 -12.31 -62.30
N ILE A 286 -150.28 -11.74 -62.60
CA ILE A 286 -151.09 -12.09 -63.79
C ILE A 286 -151.07 -10.92 -64.76
N ASP A 287 -150.74 -11.20 -66.02
CA ASP A 287 -150.68 -10.22 -67.12
C ASP A 287 -152.00 -10.20 -67.93
N ASP A 288 -152.36 -9.04 -68.51
CA ASP A 288 -153.65 -8.71 -69.16
C ASP A 288 -153.64 -8.80 -70.71
N SER A 289 -152.65 -9.49 -71.29
CA SER A 289 -152.53 -9.69 -72.76
C SER A 289 -153.34 -10.88 -73.28
#